data_AF-A0A4U9RPU5-F1
#
_entry.id   AF-A0A4U9RPU5-F1
#
_cell.length_a   1.000
_cell.length_b   1.000
_cell.length_c   1.000
_cell.angle_alpha   90.00
_cell.angle_beta   90.00
_cell.angle_gamma   90.00
#
_symmetry.space_group_name_H-M   'P 1'
#
loop_
_entity.id
_entity.type
_entity.pdbx_description
1 polymer ?
#
loop_
_entity_poly.entity_id
_entity_poly.type
_entity_poly.pdbx_seq_one_letter_code
_entity_poly.pdbx_strand_id
1 'polypeptide(L)'
;MDINMDLTLALKKNDNNYDINDINLFNLKENNIYGQKIKIYKNKNGDITFQVFCNMCEEEHIYILNLKSVLKKDVSILGCHLLGIPLVIIGKKEVVNKLALHHNYMNYKIEAIF
;
A
#
# COMPACT_ATOMS: atom_id res chain seq x y z
N MET A 1 4.69 -17.91 -20.39
CA MET A 1 5.18 -17.58 -19.03
C MET A 1 4.23 -16.53 -18.50
N ASP A 2 3.30 -16.95 -17.65
CA ASP A 2 2.26 -16.07 -17.12
C ASP A 2 2.90 -15.05 -16.17
N ILE A 3 2.77 -13.77 -16.49
CA ILE A 3 3.22 -12.70 -15.62
C ILE A 3 2.22 -12.63 -14.47
N ASN A 4 2.60 -13.14 -13.30
CA ASN A 4 1.80 -13.00 -12.09
C ASN A 4 1.68 -11.51 -11.74
N MET A 5 0.44 -11.00 -11.76
CA MET A 5 0.09 -9.61 -11.44
C MET A 5 -0.66 -9.49 -10.11
N ASP A 6 -0.68 -10.57 -9.33
CA ASP A 6 -1.20 -10.57 -7.96
C ASP A 6 -0.15 -9.96 -7.04
N LEU A 7 -0.57 -8.93 -6.32
CA LEU A 7 0.21 -8.27 -5.29
C LEU A 7 -0.64 -8.21 -4.02
N THR A 8 0.03 -8.03 -2.89
CA THR A 8 -0.63 -7.68 -1.64
C THR A 8 -0.30 -6.23 -1.33
N LEU A 9 -1.29 -5.51 -0.84
CA LEU A 9 -1.21 -4.14 -0.38
C LEU A 9 -1.59 -4.07 1.09
N ALA A 10 -0.76 -3.43 1.90
CA ALA A 10 -1.08 -3.07 3.27
C ALA A 10 -1.24 -1.55 3.37
N LEU A 11 -2.43 -1.09 3.76
CA LEU A 11 -2.77 0.32 3.93
C LEU A 11 -2.80 0.70 5.41
N LYS A 12 -2.11 1.77 5.77
CA LYS A 12 -2.13 2.27 7.14
C LYS A 12 -3.49 2.90 7.49
N LYS A 13 -4.06 2.47 8.60
CA LYS A 13 -5.33 2.94 9.17
C LYS A 13 -5.10 4.07 10.18
N ASN A 14 -6.20 4.62 10.69
CA ASN A 14 -6.20 5.66 11.73
C ASN A 14 -5.61 5.18 13.06
N ASP A 15 -5.79 3.89 13.39
CA ASP A 15 -5.26 3.24 14.59
C ASP A 15 -3.78 2.83 14.43
N ASN A 16 -3.06 3.43 13.49
CA ASN A 16 -1.66 3.16 13.18
C ASN A 16 -1.37 1.71 12.67
N ASN A 17 -2.33 0.79 12.74
CA ASN A 17 -2.25 -0.56 12.18
C ASN A 17 -2.42 -0.56 10.65
N TYR A 18 -2.00 -1.63 10.00
CA TYR A 18 -2.22 -1.89 8.59
C TYR A 18 -3.43 -2.79 8.36
N ASP A 19 -4.23 -2.44 7.36
CA ASP A 19 -5.21 -3.32 6.73
C ASP A 19 -4.61 -3.96 5.47
N ILE A 20 -4.74 -5.28 5.32
CA ILE A 20 -4.05 -6.06 4.28
C ILE A 20 -5.06 -6.55 3.26
N ASN A 21 -4.83 -6.22 1.99
CA ASN A 21 -5.71 -6.51 0.88
C ASN A 21 -4.91 -7.11 -0.28
N ASP A 22 -5.37 -8.25 -0.81
CA ASP A 22 -4.83 -8.80 -2.06
C ASP A 22 -5.43 -8.04 -3.25
N ILE A 23 -4.59 -7.66 -4.21
CA ILE A 23 -4.96 -6.91 -5.41
C ILE A 23 -4.41 -7.61 -6.66
N ASN A 24 -5.18 -7.58 -7.73
CA ASN A 24 -4.74 -8.06 -9.03
C ASN A 24 -4.64 -6.87 -9.99
N LEU A 25 -3.41 -6.58 -10.44
CA LEU A 25 -3.14 -5.40 -11.27
C LEU A 25 -3.72 -5.50 -12.69
N PHE A 26 -4.05 -6.71 -13.16
CA PHE A 26 -4.70 -6.91 -14.46
C PHE A 26 -6.17 -6.48 -14.44
N ASN A 27 -6.84 -6.74 -13.32
CA ASN A 27 -8.26 -6.45 -13.13
C ASN A 27 -8.53 -5.07 -12.52
N LEU A 28 -7.51 -4.21 -12.42
CA LEU A 28 -7.70 -2.85 -11.98
C LEU A 28 -8.55 -2.09 -13.01
N LYS A 29 -9.86 -1.99 -12.76
CA LYS A 29 -10.75 -1.09 -13.50
C LYS A 29 -10.36 0.37 -13.27
N GLU A 30 -10.86 1.29 -14.08
CA GLU A 30 -10.73 2.72 -13.79
C GLU A 30 -11.35 2.99 -12.40
N ASN A 31 -10.51 3.33 -11.42
CA ASN A 31 -10.84 3.66 -10.02
C ASN A 31 -11.22 2.48 -9.10
N ASN A 32 -10.26 1.62 -8.76
CA ASN A 32 -10.47 0.66 -7.66
C ASN A 32 -10.24 1.38 -6.35
N ILE A 33 -11.27 1.37 -5.51
CA ILE A 33 -11.25 1.92 -4.17
C ILE A 33 -11.05 0.74 -3.22
N TYR A 34 -9.91 0.69 -2.53
CA TYR A 34 -9.63 -0.32 -1.52
C TYR A 34 -9.72 0.33 -0.14
N GLY A 35 -10.61 -0.16 0.73
CA GLY A 35 -10.95 0.56 1.95
C GLY A 35 -11.48 1.99 1.69
N GLN A 36 -11.61 2.83 2.71
CA GLN A 36 -12.18 4.17 2.55
C GLN A 36 -11.18 5.23 2.02
N LYS A 37 -9.91 4.89 1.75
CA LYS A 37 -8.84 5.92 1.67
C LYS A 37 -7.75 5.74 0.62
N ILE A 38 -7.84 4.73 -0.26
CA ILE A 38 -6.90 4.62 -1.40
C ILE A 38 -7.64 4.40 -2.71
N LYS A 39 -7.23 5.15 -3.74
CA LYS A 39 -7.59 4.93 -5.13
C LYS A 39 -6.38 4.41 -5.89
N ILE A 40 -6.60 3.33 -6.64
CA ILE A 40 -5.57 2.71 -7.47
C ILE A 40 -6.10 2.62 -8.90
N TYR A 41 -5.35 3.17 -9.83
CA TYR A 41 -5.70 3.13 -11.25
C TYR A 41 -4.46 3.08 -12.14
N LYS A 42 -4.65 2.50 -13.32
CA LYS A 42 -3.62 2.39 -14.35
C LYS A 42 -3.69 3.60 -15.28
N ASN A 43 -2.55 4.23 -15.51
CA ASN A 43 -2.41 5.36 -16.42
C ASN A 43 -2.31 4.87 -17.87
N LYS A 44 -2.61 5.75 -18.83
CA LYS A 44 -2.51 5.46 -20.28
C LYS A 44 -1.09 5.05 -20.72
N ASN A 45 -0.07 5.53 -20.03
CA ASN A 45 1.33 5.20 -20.28
C ASN A 45 1.76 3.84 -19.66
N GLY A 46 0.86 3.15 -18.96
CA GLY A 46 1.12 1.86 -18.32
C GLY A 46 1.64 1.92 -16.89
N ASP A 47 1.86 3.12 -16.33
CA ASP A 47 2.18 3.30 -14.92
C ASP A 47 0.93 3.10 -14.05
N ILE A 48 1.14 2.93 -12.74
CA ILE A 48 0.08 2.80 -11.75
C ILE A 48 0.16 4.01 -10.82
N THR A 49 -0.99 4.64 -10.61
CA THR A 49 -1.14 5.72 -9.64
C THR A 49 -1.80 5.20 -8.38
N PHE A 50 -1.22 5.56 -7.24
CA PHE A 50 -1.78 5.38 -5.91
C PHE A 50 -2.09 6.75 -5.34
N GLN A 51 -3.36 7.00 -5.05
CA GLN A 51 -3.83 8.23 -4.40
C GLN A 51 -4.35 7.87 -3.02
N VAL A 52 -3.68 8.35 -1.97
CA VAL A 52 -3.88 7.93 -0.57
C VAL A 52 -4.07 9.15 0.31
N PHE A 53 -5.12 9.16 1.14
CA PHE A 53 -5.27 10.19 2.16
C PHE A 53 -4.49 9.81 3.43
N CYS A 54 -3.62 10.70 3.91
CA CYS A 54 -2.87 10.52 5.15
C CYS A 54 -3.56 11.20 6.33
N ASN A 55 -3.97 10.42 7.32
CA ASN A 55 -4.65 10.97 8.50
C ASN A 55 -3.70 11.67 9.49
N MET A 56 -2.39 11.54 9.30
CA MET A 56 -1.39 12.07 10.23
C MET A 56 -0.94 13.48 9.84
N CYS A 57 -0.87 13.77 8.54
CA CYS A 57 -0.58 15.11 8.03
C CYS A 57 -1.79 15.77 7.38
N GLU A 58 -2.93 15.08 7.36
CA GLU A 58 -4.22 15.55 6.81
C GLU A 58 -4.17 15.93 5.31
N GLU A 59 -3.21 15.38 4.56
CA GLU A 59 -3.00 15.67 3.14
C GLU A 59 -3.18 14.42 2.27
N GLU A 60 -3.49 14.65 1.00
CA GLU A 60 -3.49 13.59 0.00
C GLU A 60 -2.10 13.39 -0.60
N HIS A 61 -1.70 12.14 -0.78
CA HIS A 61 -0.44 11.76 -1.40
C HIS A 61 -0.68 10.96 -2.66
N ILE A 62 0.04 11.35 -3.72
CA ILE A 62 -0.02 10.72 -5.03
C ILE A 62 1.35 10.11 -5.33
N TYR A 63 1.34 8.81 -5.61
CA TYR A 63 2.53 8.05 -6.01
C TYR A 63 2.31 7.48 -7.40
N ILE A 64 3.27 7.70 -8.28
CA ILE A 64 3.25 7.14 -9.63
C ILE A 64 4.38 6.13 -9.72
N LEU A 65 4.02 4.86 -9.94
CA LEU A 65 4.97 3.77 -10.01
C LEU A 65 4.90 3.10 -11.37
N ASN A 66 6.07 2.81 -11.93
CA ASN A 66 6.13 1.96 -13.11
C ASN A 66 5.75 0.52 -12.75
N LEU A 67 4.76 -0.03 -13.45
CA LEU A 67 4.24 -1.38 -13.20
C LEU A 67 5.35 -2.45 -13.23
N LYS A 68 6.28 -2.38 -14.20
CA LYS A 68 7.39 -3.34 -14.29
C LYS A 68 8.32 -3.24 -13.09
N SER A 69 8.54 -2.03 -12.57
CA SER A 69 9.37 -1.82 -11.39
C SER A 69 8.72 -2.37 -10.13
N VAL A 70 7.40 -2.26 -9.98
CA VAL A 70 6.66 -2.83 -8.85
C VAL A 70 6.74 -4.35 -8.88
N LEU A 71 6.47 -4.98 -10.03
CA LEU A 71 6.49 -6.45 -10.16
C LEU A 71 7.88 -7.07 -9.98
N LYS A 72 8.96 -6.32 -10.26
CA LYS A 72 10.34 -6.79 -10.09
C LYS A 72 10.83 -6.72 -8.65
N LYS A 73 10.25 -5.84 -7.83
CA LYS A 73 10.66 -5.65 -6.43
C LYS A 73 9.89 -6.62 -5.55
N ASP A 74 10.55 -7.12 -4.50
CA ASP A 74 9.87 -7.91 -3.48
C ASP A 74 8.85 -7.06 -2.71
N VAL A 75 9.18 -5.79 -2.48
CA VAL A 75 8.34 -4.81 -1.79
C VAL A 75 8.67 -3.39 -2.23
N SER A 76 7.66 -2.53 -2.23
CA SER A 76 7.76 -1.07 -2.32
C SER A 76 7.00 -0.45 -1.17
N ILE A 77 7.57 0.59 -0.57
CA ILE A 77 6.97 1.31 0.56
C ILE A 77 6.74 2.75 0.11
N LEU A 78 5.50 3.21 0.25
CA LEU A 78 5.08 4.57 -0.08
C LEU A 78 4.78 5.29 1.24
N GLY A 79 5.50 6.38 1.49
CA GLY A 79 5.43 7.09 2.76
C GLY A 79 4.94 8.53 2.62
N CYS A 80 4.40 9.08 3.70
CA CYS A 80 4.12 10.50 3.81
C CYS A 80 5.42 11.28 3.64
N HIS A 81 5.49 12.16 2.64
CA HIS A 81 6.70 12.93 2.35
C HIS A 81 7.02 13.99 3.42
N LEU A 82 6.00 14.41 4.19
CA LEU A 82 6.16 15.39 5.27
C LEU A 82 6.68 14.75 6.56
N LEU A 83 6.15 13.58 6.92
CA LEU A 83 6.43 12.93 8.21
C LEU A 83 7.41 11.75 8.11
N GLY A 84 7.76 11.31 6.91
CA GLY A 84 8.63 10.14 6.68
C GLY A 84 8.01 8.81 7.10
N ILE A 85 6.70 8.76 7.40
CA ILE A 85 6.03 7.55 7.87
C ILE A 85 5.53 6.69 6.71
N PRO A 86 5.64 5.35 6.78
CA PRO A 86 5.07 4.46 5.76
C PRO A 86 3.54 4.48 5.77
N LEU A 87 2.91 4.71 4.62
CA LEU A 87 1.45 4.73 4.45
C LEU A 87 0.95 3.50 3.71
N VAL A 88 1.68 3.05 2.70
CA VAL A 88 1.33 1.88 1.90
C VAL A 88 2.55 0.98 1.76
N ILE A 89 2.35 -0.32 1.96
CA ILE A 89 3.32 -1.37 1.66
C ILE A 89 2.73 -2.21 0.54
N ILE A 90 3.43 -2.39 -0.57
CA ILE A 90 2.93 -3.16 -1.71
C ILE A 90 4.02 -4.09 -2.24
N GLY A 91 3.66 -5.32 -2.59
CA GLY A 91 4.61 -6.29 -3.13
C GLY A 91 4.14 -7.72 -3.02
N LYS A 92 5.10 -8.65 -2.90
CA LYS A 92 4.83 -10.07 -2.73
C LYS A 92 4.14 -10.33 -1.39
N LYS A 93 3.10 -11.16 -1.41
CA LYS A 93 2.23 -11.46 -0.25
C LYS A 93 2.99 -11.79 1.03
N GLU A 94 3.95 -12.70 0.95
CA GLU A 94 4.72 -13.14 2.12
C GLU A 94 5.50 -11.98 2.77
N VAL A 95 6.09 -11.11 1.96
CA VAL A 95 6.90 -9.98 2.43
C VAL A 95 6.01 -8.90 3.03
N VAL A 96 4.91 -8.56 2.36
CA VAL A 96 3.95 -7.56 2.82
C VAL A 96 3.30 -8.01 4.14
N ASN A 97 2.84 -9.26 4.22
CA ASN A 97 2.25 -9.82 5.44
C ASN A 97 3.24 -9.79 6.60
N LYS A 98 4.49 -10.21 6.38
CA LYS A 98 5.52 -10.19 7.42
C LYS A 98 5.71 -8.79 7.99
N LEU A 99 5.84 -7.77 7.14
CA LEU A 99 6.05 -6.39 7.57
C LEU A 99 4.83 -5.81 8.28
N ALA A 100 3.64 -5.93 7.66
CA ALA A 100 2.40 -5.37 8.17
C ALA A 100 1.97 -6.00 9.50
N LEU A 101 2.00 -7.34 9.60
CA LEU A 101 1.60 -8.04 10.82
C LEU A 101 2.61 -7.80 11.95
N HIS A 102 3.91 -7.75 11.65
CA HIS A 102 4.90 -7.40 12.66
C HIS A 102 4.67 -5.98 13.20
N HIS A 103 4.43 -5.00 12.32
CA HIS A 103 4.11 -3.64 12.73
C HIS A 103 2.86 -3.60 13.62
N ASN A 104 1.77 -4.25 13.20
CA ASN A 104 0.53 -4.29 13.97
C ASN A 104 0.72 -4.90 15.36
N TYR A 105 1.49 -6.00 15.44
CA TYR A 105 1.83 -6.62 16.71
C TYR A 105 2.64 -5.70 17.63
N MET A 106 3.60 -4.95 17.07
CA MET A 106 4.37 -3.96 17.83
C MET A 106 3.49 -2.79 18.28
N ASN A 107 2.59 -2.31 17.44
CA ASN A 107 1.65 -1.24 17.78
C ASN A 107 0.72 -1.67 18.94
N TYR A 108 0.14 -2.86 18.86
CA TYR A 108 -0.66 -3.44 19.95
C TYR A 108 0.12 -3.52 21.27
N LYS A 109 1.39 -3.94 21.23
CA LYS A 109 2.24 -3.99 22.43
C LYS A 109 2.46 -2.61 23.05
N ILE A 110 2.67 -1.59 22.23
CA ILE A 110 2.88 -0.22 22.70
C ILE A 110 1.59 0.29 23.32
N GLU A 111 0.44 0.11 22.65
CA GLU A 111 -0.88 0.51 23.18
C GLU A 111 -1.23 -0.21 24.48
N ALA A 112 -0.81 -1.47 24.67
CA ALA A 112 -1.05 -2.21 25.90
C ALA A 112 -0.15 -1.80 27.08
N ILE A 113 0.89 -0.97 26.84
CA ILE A 113 1.77 -0.44 27.88
C ILE A 113 1.21 0.86 28.48
N PHE A 114 0.41 1.60 27.71
CA PHE A 114 -0.18 2.89 28.12
C PHE A 114 -1.64 2.72 28.57
#